data_AF-A0A382WLW8-F1
#
_entry.id   AF-A0A382WLW8-F1
#
_cell.length_a   1.000
_cell.length_b   1.000
_cell.length_c   1.000
_cell.angle_alpha   90.00
_cell.angle_beta   90.00
_cell.angle_gamma   90.00
#
_symmetry.space_group_name_H-M   'P 1'
#
loop_
_entity.id
_entity.type
_entity.pdbx_description
1 polymer ?
#
loop_
_entity_poly.entity_id
_entity_poly.type
_entity_poly.pdbx_seq_one_letter_code
_entity_poly.pdbx_strand_id
1 'polypeptide(L)'
;VDITNYVLLELGQPMHAFDLKKINGNIDVRMAKSGEKLELLNEQTVSLNKNTLVIADQKSAIAIAGVMGGMKTGTQPDSTEVLLESAFFDSIAVSGVARSYGLHTESSIRFERGVDFNITHQAMERATELVLDICGGKASAINECIDSSTLPRLEPIIITREKISSVLGFVLDPSWIESKFKFLGFNITKKNNNSWAIIPPSFRFDIRIPADLIEELARLYGYDKVPVQRISVDANISQTSQSKVSSYDILQALVNRGYQEVITYSFISNEYHDLI
;
A
#
# COMPACT_ATOMS: atom_id res chain seq x y z
N VAL A 1 7.95 -17.97 -14.37
CA VAL A 1 8.37 -16.68 -13.78
C VAL A 1 8.01 -15.51 -14.69
N ASP A 2 8.37 -15.55 -15.98
CA ASP A 2 8.07 -14.45 -16.90
C ASP A 2 6.57 -14.14 -17.01
N ILE A 3 5.72 -15.17 -17.14
CA ILE A 3 4.26 -15.01 -17.18
C ILE A 3 3.72 -14.36 -15.90
N THR A 4 4.14 -14.85 -14.72
CA THR A 4 3.70 -14.29 -13.43
C THR A 4 4.17 -12.85 -13.22
N ASN A 5 5.39 -12.52 -13.69
CA ASN A 5 5.90 -11.14 -13.66
C ASN A 5 5.16 -10.25 -14.67
N TYR A 6 4.84 -10.77 -15.85
CA TYR A 6 4.07 -10.06 -16.86
C TYR A 6 2.68 -9.70 -16.34
N VAL A 7 1.95 -10.65 -15.75
CA VAL A 7 0.63 -10.41 -15.15
C VAL A 7 0.72 -9.41 -13.98
N LEU A 8 1.78 -9.47 -13.17
CA LEU A 8 2.05 -8.46 -12.14
C LEU A 8 2.21 -7.05 -12.73
N LEU A 9 2.83 -6.91 -13.90
CA LEU A 9 3.00 -5.62 -14.56
C LEU A 9 1.75 -5.17 -15.33
N GLU A 10 1.03 -6.09 -15.96
CA GLU A 10 -0.18 -5.85 -16.76
C GLU A 10 -1.38 -5.48 -15.87
N LEU A 11 -1.60 -6.24 -14.80
CA LEU A 11 -2.79 -6.14 -13.95
C LEU A 11 -2.47 -5.68 -12.51
N GLY A 12 -1.20 -5.60 -12.13
CA GLY A 12 -0.82 -5.23 -10.76
C GLY A 12 -0.93 -6.37 -9.74
N GLN A 13 -1.34 -7.58 -10.14
CA GLN A 13 -1.50 -8.74 -9.26
C GLN A 13 -0.22 -9.56 -9.17
N PRO A 14 0.45 -9.62 -8.01
CA PRO A 14 1.53 -10.57 -7.81
C PRO A 14 1.00 -12.00 -7.82
N MET A 15 1.66 -12.87 -8.58
CA MET A 15 1.34 -14.29 -8.67
C MET A 15 2.57 -15.15 -8.41
N HIS A 16 2.34 -16.39 -7.99
CA HIS A 16 3.40 -17.38 -7.82
C HIS A 16 3.07 -18.68 -8.56
N ALA A 17 4.12 -19.45 -8.87
CA ALA A 17 3.98 -20.76 -9.48
C ALA A 17 4.82 -21.75 -8.67
N PHE A 18 4.17 -22.76 -8.10
CA PHE A 18 4.81 -23.87 -7.40
C PHE A 18 4.92 -25.08 -8.31
N ASP A 19 5.94 -25.90 -8.11
CA ASP A 19 6.00 -27.25 -8.67
C ASP A 19 5.01 -28.14 -7.92
N LEU A 20 3.94 -28.57 -8.61
CA LEU A 20 2.85 -29.33 -8.00
C LEU A 20 3.34 -30.66 -7.41
N LYS A 21 4.36 -31.29 -8.01
CA LYS A 21 4.90 -32.58 -7.53
C LYS A 21 5.65 -32.47 -6.21
N LYS A 22 6.04 -31.25 -5.82
CA LYS A 22 6.80 -30.99 -4.59
C LYS A 22 5.90 -30.58 -3.42
N ILE A 23 4.60 -30.38 -3.67
CA ILE A 23 3.61 -30.04 -2.64
C ILE A 23 3.09 -31.32 -1.98
N ASN A 24 3.08 -31.37 -0.65
CA ASN A 24 2.58 -32.51 0.11
C ASN A 24 1.13 -32.27 0.53
N GLY A 25 0.19 -32.88 -0.19
CA GLY A 25 -1.24 -32.79 0.12
C GLY A 25 -1.83 -31.43 -0.26
N ASN A 26 -2.64 -30.85 0.63
CA ASN A 26 -3.35 -29.60 0.36
C ASN A 26 -2.51 -28.38 0.77
N ILE A 27 -2.77 -27.24 0.11
CA ILE A 27 -2.29 -25.94 0.55
C ILE A 27 -3.04 -25.52 1.83
N ASP A 28 -2.29 -25.01 2.79
CA ASP A 28 -2.75 -24.45 4.05
C ASP A 28 -2.16 -23.04 4.21
N VAL A 29 -3.02 -22.02 4.15
CA VAL A 29 -2.63 -20.62 4.36
C VAL A 29 -2.83 -20.31 5.84
N ARG A 30 -1.71 -20.21 6.57
CA ARG A 30 -1.71 -20.11 8.03
C ARG A 30 -0.61 -19.19 8.55
N MET A 31 -0.69 -18.86 9.84
CA MET A 31 0.45 -18.25 10.53
C MET A 31 1.60 -19.25 10.71
N ALA A 32 2.83 -18.76 10.63
CA ALA A 32 4.02 -19.55 10.85
C ALA A 32 4.11 -20.04 12.30
N LYS A 33 4.78 -21.16 12.52
CA LYS A 33 5.17 -21.59 13.87
C LYS A 33 6.41 -20.81 14.29
N SER A 34 6.54 -20.51 15.58
CA SER A 34 7.71 -19.78 16.10
C SER A 34 9.00 -20.54 15.82
N GLY A 35 9.94 -19.92 15.11
CA GLY A 35 11.21 -20.53 14.71
C GLY A 35 11.10 -21.53 13.56
N GLU A 36 9.96 -21.58 12.85
CA GLU A 36 9.81 -22.40 11.64
C GLU A 36 10.84 -21.96 10.60
N LYS A 37 11.69 -22.87 10.14
CA LYS A 37 12.74 -22.56 9.17
C LYS A 37 12.21 -22.69 7.75
N LEU A 38 12.52 -21.70 6.91
CA LEU A 38 12.21 -21.71 5.49
C LEU A 38 13.44 -21.26 4.69
N GLU A 39 13.81 -22.07 3.71
CA GLU A 39 14.84 -21.74 2.72
C GLU A 39 14.16 -21.09 1.52
N LEU A 40 14.54 -19.85 1.22
CA LEU A 40 13.92 -19.01 0.20
C LEU A 40 14.63 -19.14 -1.14
N LEU A 41 13.97 -18.70 -2.22
CA LEU A 41 14.52 -18.73 -3.58
C LEU A 41 15.82 -17.93 -3.78
N ASN A 42 16.13 -17.00 -2.88
CA ASN A 42 17.40 -16.26 -2.86
C ASN A 42 18.51 -16.95 -2.06
N GLU A 43 18.35 -18.25 -1.76
CA GLU A 43 19.28 -19.10 -0.98
C GLU A 43 19.42 -18.69 0.50
N GLN A 44 18.64 -17.70 0.96
CA GLN A 44 18.59 -17.32 2.36
C GLN A 44 17.69 -18.28 3.15
N THR A 45 18.20 -18.80 4.27
CA THR A 45 17.37 -19.51 5.25
C THR A 45 16.93 -18.54 6.35
N VAL A 46 15.62 -18.40 6.53
CA VAL A 46 15.02 -17.55 7.58
C VAL A 46 14.37 -18.40 8.67
N SER A 47 14.38 -17.88 9.90
CA SER A 47 13.60 -18.42 11.01
C SER A 47 12.37 -17.54 11.21
N LEU A 48 11.20 -18.10 10.97
CA LEU A 48 9.95 -17.36 10.91
C LEU A 48 9.38 -17.06 12.30
N ASN A 49 8.78 -15.88 12.43
CA ASN A 49 8.05 -15.46 13.61
C ASN A 49 6.59 -15.92 13.54
N LYS A 50 5.97 -16.13 14.72
CA LYS A 50 4.57 -16.59 14.82
C LYS A 50 3.52 -15.65 14.18
N ASN A 51 3.88 -14.40 13.89
CA ASN A 51 3.00 -13.40 13.29
C ASN A 51 3.18 -13.31 11.76
N THR A 52 4.03 -14.15 11.16
CA THR A 52 4.25 -14.15 9.71
C THR A 52 3.27 -15.10 9.04
N LEU A 53 2.47 -14.57 8.11
CA LEU A 53 1.61 -15.37 7.26
C LEU A 53 2.48 -16.18 6.28
N VAL A 54 2.18 -17.46 6.16
CA VAL A 54 2.88 -18.38 5.25
C VAL A 54 1.88 -19.16 4.42
N ILE A 55 2.36 -19.56 3.26
CA ILE A 55 1.72 -20.60 2.47
C ILE A 55 2.45 -21.87 2.84
N ALA A 56 1.72 -22.87 3.30
CA ALA A 56 2.25 -24.15 3.72
C ALA A 56 1.57 -25.29 2.96
N ASP A 57 2.22 -26.44 2.97
CA ASP A 57 1.57 -27.70 2.69
C ASP A 57 1.35 -28.46 4.02
N GLN A 58 0.92 -29.73 3.96
CA GLN A 58 0.69 -30.53 5.17
C GLN A 58 1.96 -30.81 5.99
N LYS A 59 3.15 -30.60 5.41
CA LYS A 59 4.44 -30.95 5.99
C LYS A 59 5.19 -29.72 6.51
N SER A 60 5.21 -28.62 5.76
CA SER A 60 6.05 -27.45 6.05
C SER A 60 5.54 -26.18 5.36
N ALA A 61 5.97 -25.00 5.85
CA ALA A 61 5.89 -23.76 5.09
C ALA A 61 6.65 -23.90 3.75
N ILE A 62 6.05 -23.38 2.68
CA ILE A 62 6.57 -23.42 1.31
C ILE A 62 6.81 -22.03 0.74
N ALA A 63 6.25 -20.97 1.33
CA ALA A 63 6.52 -19.57 0.98
C ALA A 63 6.17 -18.64 2.15
N ILE A 64 6.80 -17.47 2.18
CA ILE A 64 6.30 -16.33 2.96
C ILE A 64 5.22 -15.65 2.12
N ALA A 65 3.99 -15.64 2.63
CA ALA A 65 2.82 -15.19 1.89
C ALA A 65 3.01 -13.74 1.40
N GLY A 66 2.81 -13.51 0.11
CA GLY A 66 2.95 -12.20 -0.52
C GLY A 66 4.37 -11.63 -0.59
N VAL A 67 5.40 -12.36 -0.15
CA VAL A 67 6.78 -11.85 -0.12
C VAL A 67 7.69 -12.66 -1.04
N MET A 68 7.92 -13.94 -0.73
CA MET A 68 8.89 -14.77 -1.46
C MET A 68 8.59 -16.26 -1.31
N GLY A 69 8.71 -16.97 -2.44
CA GLY A 69 8.60 -18.43 -2.50
C GLY A 69 9.79 -19.14 -1.84
N GLY A 70 9.55 -20.37 -1.38
CA GLY A 70 10.57 -21.27 -0.88
C GLY A 70 11.31 -21.98 -2.01
N MET A 71 12.59 -22.29 -1.79
CA MET A 71 13.46 -22.94 -2.77
C MET A 71 12.94 -24.33 -3.17
N LYS A 72 12.45 -25.09 -2.17
CA LYS A 72 12.08 -26.51 -2.35
C LYS A 72 10.84 -26.73 -3.21
N THR A 73 9.95 -25.76 -3.29
CA THR A 73 8.68 -25.87 -4.03
C THR A 73 8.65 -25.01 -5.28
N GLY A 74 9.74 -24.29 -5.59
CA GLY A 74 9.87 -23.56 -6.83
C GLY A 74 9.91 -24.47 -8.06
N THR A 75 9.42 -23.95 -9.19
CA THR A 75 9.52 -24.57 -10.50
C THR A 75 10.98 -24.72 -10.93
N GLN A 76 11.33 -25.87 -11.49
CA GLN A 76 12.66 -26.24 -11.99
C GLN A 76 12.58 -26.62 -13.47
N PRO A 77 13.70 -26.76 -14.19
CA PRO A 77 13.69 -27.13 -15.61
C PRO A 77 13.00 -28.45 -15.94
N ASP A 78 12.87 -29.36 -14.96
CA ASP A 78 12.20 -30.66 -15.07
C ASP A 78 10.75 -30.65 -14.55
N SER A 79 10.25 -29.51 -14.05
CA SER A 79 8.87 -29.38 -13.60
C SER A 79 7.90 -29.56 -14.76
N THR A 80 6.94 -30.46 -14.56
CA THR A 80 5.94 -30.85 -15.57
C THR A 80 4.52 -30.46 -15.20
N GLU A 81 4.29 -30.18 -13.92
CA GLU A 81 2.99 -29.81 -13.35
C GLU A 81 3.19 -28.61 -12.43
N VAL A 82 2.38 -27.58 -12.60
CA VAL A 82 2.51 -26.32 -11.85
C VAL A 82 1.20 -25.98 -11.16
N LEU A 83 1.30 -25.46 -9.95
CA LEU A 83 0.20 -24.82 -9.22
C LEU A 83 0.39 -23.32 -9.28
N LEU A 84 -0.54 -22.61 -9.91
CA LEU A 84 -0.57 -21.15 -9.91
C LEU A 84 -1.28 -20.64 -8.66
N GLU A 85 -0.73 -19.57 -8.08
CA GLU A 85 -1.28 -18.85 -6.94
C GLU A 85 -1.59 -17.41 -7.34
N SER A 86 -2.83 -16.98 -7.11
CA SER A 86 -3.29 -15.59 -7.18
C SER A 86 -4.10 -15.32 -5.91
N ALA A 87 -3.60 -14.45 -5.04
CA ALA A 87 -4.17 -14.22 -3.71
C ALA A 87 -4.24 -12.73 -3.38
N PHE A 88 -5.17 -12.39 -2.49
CA PHE A 88 -5.24 -11.10 -1.82
C PHE A 88 -4.77 -11.28 -0.38
N PHE A 89 -3.75 -10.51 0.01
CA PHE A 89 -3.29 -10.44 1.39
C PHE A 89 -3.62 -9.07 1.97
N ASP A 90 -4.17 -9.05 3.18
CA ASP A 90 -4.44 -7.81 3.90
C ASP A 90 -3.14 -7.01 4.09
N SER A 91 -3.15 -5.73 3.71
CA SER A 91 -1.94 -4.89 3.70
C SER A 91 -1.37 -4.66 5.10
N ILE A 92 -2.20 -4.65 6.14
CA ILE A 92 -1.76 -4.53 7.54
C ILE A 92 -1.07 -5.82 7.96
N ALA A 93 -1.62 -6.97 7.59
CA ALA A 93 -1.05 -8.28 7.93
C ALA A 93 0.34 -8.51 7.31
N VAL A 94 0.61 -7.99 6.11
CA VAL A 94 1.91 -8.14 5.43
C VAL A 94 2.88 -6.97 5.64
N SER A 95 2.41 -5.85 6.20
CA SER A 95 3.20 -4.63 6.39
C SER A 95 4.47 -4.87 7.21
N GLY A 96 5.62 -4.57 6.61
CA GLY A 96 6.92 -4.67 7.27
C GLY A 96 7.43 -6.10 7.46
N VAL A 97 6.67 -7.12 7.05
CA VAL A 97 7.08 -8.53 7.14
C VAL A 97 8.34 -8.76 6.32
N ALA A 98 8.36 -8.31 5.06
CA ALA A 98 9.53 -8.45 4.19
C ALA A 98 10.77 -7.78 4.79
N ARG A 99 10.61 -6.53 5.25
CA ARG A 99 11.69 -5.76 5.89
C ARG A 99 12.24 -6.44 7.15
N SER A 100 11.38 -7.08 7.95
CA SER A 100 11.80 -7.79 9.16
C SER A 100 12.77 -8.97 8.88
N TYR A 101 12.73 -9.52 7.67
CA TYR A 101 13.64 -10.57 7.20
C TYR A 101 14.75 -10.05 6.26
N GLY A 102 14.88 -8.74 6.08
CA GLY A 102 15.84 -8.12 5.17
C GLY A 102 15.50 -8.31 3.68
N LEU A 103 14.23 -8.56 3.36
CA LEU A 103 13.74 -8.82 2.02
C LEU A 103 13.04 -7.59 1.43
N HIS A 104 13.12 -7.46 0.11
CA HIS A 104 12.39 -6.45 -0.66
C HIS A 104 12.05 -7.03 -2.04
N THR A 105 10.77 -7.30 -2.31
CA THR A 105 10.32 -7.89 -3.58
C THR A 105 9.21 -7.06 -4.22
N GLU A 106 9.05 -7.17 -5.54
CA GLU A 106 7.95 -6.52 -6.26
C GLU A 106 6.57 -6.92 -5.69
N SER A 107 6.44 -8.18 -5.23
CA SER A 107 5.25 -8.69 -4.56
C SER A 107 5.03 -8.03 -3.22
N SER A 108 6.04 -7.99 -2.34
CA SER A 108 5.90 -7.42 -1.00
C SER A 108 5.52 -5.94 -1.08
N ILE A 109 6.16 -5.19 -1.97
CA ILE A 109 5.90 -3.76 -2.17
C ILE A 109 4.43 -3.50 -2.56
N ARG A 110 3.86 -4.35 -3.44
CA ARG A 110 2.48 -4.21 -3.90
C ARG A 110 1.48 -4.59 -2.81
N PHE A 111 1.64 -5.76 -2.19
CA PHE A 111 0.72 -6.19 -1.14
C PHE A 111 0.74 -5.26 0.08
N GLU A 112 1.91 -4.72 0.48
CA GLU A 112 1.99 -3.73 1.56
C GLU A 112 1.24 -2.42 1.24
N ARG A 113 1.14 -2.04 -0.05
CA ARG A 113 0.42 -0.84 -0.49
C ARG A 113 -1.05 -1.10 -0.81
N GLY A 114 -1.43 -2.37 -0.95
CA GLY A 114 -2.77 -2.80 -1.36
C GLY A 114 -2.79 -3.25 -2.81
N VAL A 115 -3.28 -4.48 -3.02
CA VAL A 115 -3.61 -5.05 -4.32
C VAL A 115 -5.13 -5.18 -4.37
N ASP A 116 -5.74 -4.90 -5.52
CA ASP A 116 -7.20 -4.98 -5.69
C ASP A 116 -7.73 -6.34 -5.24
N PHE A 117 -8.59 -6.36 -4.24
CA PHE A 117 -9.11 -7.61 -3.68
C PHE A 117 -10.08 -8.36 -4.62
N ASN A 118 -10.52 -7.73 -5.72
CA ASN A 118 -11.37 -8.36 -6.73
C ASN A 118 -10.61 -8.84 -7.99
N ILE A 119 -9.32 -8.55 -8.13
CA ILE A 119 -8.57 -8.84 -9.37
C ILE A 119 -8.09 -10.30 -9.47
N THR A 120 -8.09 -11.04 -8.36
CA THR A 120 -7.43 -12.34 -8.23
C THR A 120 -7.89 -13.37 -9.28
N HIS A 121 -9.21 -13.48 -9.51
CA HIS A 121 -9.79 -14.37 -10.52
C HIS A 121 -9.39 -13.95 -11.94
N GLN A 122 -9.48 -12.67 -12.28
CA GLN A 122 -9.12 -12.18 -13.61
C GLN A 122 -7.63 -12.40 -13.90
N ALA A 123 -6.76 -12.17 -12.92
CA ALA A 123 -5.34 -12.42 -13.03
C ALA A 123 -5.04 -13.93 -13.18
N MET A 124 -5.78 -14.80 -12.48
CA MET A 124 -5.64 -16.25 -12.63
C MET A 124 -5.99 -16.72 -14.04
N GLU A 125 -7.12 -16.25 -14.59
CA GLU A 125 -7.52 -16.56 -15.96
C GLU A 125 -6.48 -16.08 -16.97
N ARG A 126 -6.00 -14.84 -16.80
CA ARG A 126 -4.98 -14.26 -17.67
C ARG A 126 -3.65 -15.03 -17.64
N ALA A 127 -3.19 -15.41 -16.45
CA ALA A 127 -1.99 -16.22 -16.31
C ALA A 127 -2.18 -17.62 -16.93
N THR A 128 -3.37 -18.22 -16.75
CA THR A 128 -3.70 -19.54 -17.30
C THR A 128 -3.72 -19.53 -18.83
N GLU A 129 -4.36 -18.53 -19.44
CA GLU A 129 -4.33 -18.31 -20.89
C GLU A 129 -2.88 -18.26 -21.41
N LEU A 130 -2.04 -17.41 -20.82
CA LEU A 130 -0.64 -17.25 -21.23
C LEU A 130 0.20 -18.51 -21.03
N VAL A 131 -0.06 -19.29 -19.96
CA VAL A 131 0.63 -20.57 -19.73
C VAL A 131 0.26 -21.57 -20.82
N LEU A 132 -1.03 -21.69 -21.17
CA LEU A 132 -1.47 -22.62 -22.21
C LEU A 132 -0.94 -22.23 -23.58
N ASP A 133 -0.90 -20.93 -23.90
CA ASP A 133 -0.42 -20.45 -25.20
C ASP A 133 1.10 -20.61 -25.37
N ILE A 134 1.88 -20.39 -24.31
CA ILE A 134 3.36 -20.37 -24.39
C ILE A 134 3.96 -21.73 -24.05
N CYS A 135 3.48 -22.36 -22.97
CA CYS A 135 4.04 -23.60 -22.43
C CYS A 135 3.22 -24.84 -22.83
N GLY A 136 1.97 -24.65 -23.26
CA GLY A 136 1.03 -25.75 -23.51
C GLY A 136 0.47 -26.37 -22.23
N GLY A 137 -0.04 -27.60 -22.34
CA GLY A 137 -0.60 -28.35 -21.23
C GLY A 137 -2.13 -28.30 -21.15
N LYS A 138 -2.66 -28.53 -19.95
CA LYS A 138 -4.10 -28.49 -19.66
C LYS A 138 -4.32 -27.84 -18.30
N ALA A 139 -5.25 -26.91 -18.22
CA ALA A 139 -5.66 -26.29 -16.97
C ALA A 139 -6.80 -27.08 -16.32
N SER A 140 -6.77 -27.19 -14.99
CA SER A 140 -7.94 -27.63 -14.22
C SER A 140 -8.91 -26.47 -14.02
N ALA A 141 -10.08 -26.75 -13.42
CA ALA A 141 -10.90 -25.68 -12.87
C ALA A 141 -10.13 -24.90 -11.80
N ILE A 142 -10.44 -23.60 -11.68
CA ILE A 142 -9.91 -22.74 -10.63
C ILE A 142 -10.52 -23.19 -9.30
N ASN A 143 -9.68 -23.31 -8.26
CA ASN A 143 -10.13 -23.56 -6.90
C ASN A 143 -10.06 -22.23 -6.11
N GLU A 144 -11.21 -21.80 -5.59
CA GLU A 144 -11.35 -20.53 -4.89
C GLU A 144 -11.70 -20.75 -3.42
N CYS A 145 -11.00 -20.04 -2.53
CA CYS A 145 -11.30 -19.99 -1.11
C CYS A 145 -11.43 -18.52 -0.70
N ILE A 146 -12.67 -18.03 -0.63
CA ILE A 146 -12.97 -16.63 -0.32
C ILE A 146 -13.78 -16.57 0.97
N ASP A 147 -13.17 -16.02 2.02
CA ASP A 147 -13.91 -15.64 3.23
C ASP A 147 -14.51 -14.25 3.04
N SER A 148 -15.78 -14.21 2.64
CA SER A 148 -16.52 -12.95 2.43
C SER A 148 -16.67 -12.11 3.70
N SER A 149 -16.46 -12.69 4.89
CA SER A 149 -16.59 -11.95 6.16
C SER A 149 -15.39 -11.07 6.47
N THR A 150 -14.21 -11.41 5.93
CA THR A 150 -12.94 -10.73 6.16
C THR A 150 -12.50 -9.83 5.00
N LEU A 151 -13.18 -9.89 3.85
CA LEU A 151 -12.91 -8.98 2.73
C LEU A 151 -13.14 -7.50 3.11
N PRO A 152 -12.31 -6.58 2.58
CA PRO A 152 -12.51 -5.15 2.80
C PRO A 152 -13.91 -4.69 2.36
N ARG A 153 -14.58 -3.92 3.22
CA ARG A 153 -15.88 -3.32 2.91
C ARG A 153 -15.70 -1.89 2.42
N LEU A 154 -16.35 -1.57 1.30
CA LEU A 154 -16.35 -0.24 0.70
C LEU A 154 -17.66 0.46 1.04
N GLU A 155 -17.67 1.16 2.18
CA GLU A 155 -18.83 1.92 2.62
C GLU A 155 -19.07 3.16 1.73
N PRO A 156 -20.33 3.51 1.42
CA PRO A 156 -20.63 4.72 0.65
C PRO A 156 -20.17 5.99 1.38
N ILE A 157 -19.31 6.77 0.74
CA ILE A 157 -18.86 8.08 1.22
C ILE A 157 -19.87 9.13 0.79
N ILE A 158 -20.45 9.84 1.77
CA ILE A 158 -21.40 10.92 1.51
C ILE A 158 -20.65 12.24 1.38
N ILE A 159 -20.85 12.94 0.28
CA ILE A 159 -20.25 14.25 0.04
C ILE A 159 -21.28 15.25 -0.48
N THR A 160 -21.21 16.49 0.02
CA THR A 160 -22.10 17.58 -0.38
C THR A 160 -21.37 18.61 -1.22
N ARG A 161 -22.11 19.32 -2.08
CA ARG A 161 -21.58 20.42 -2.89
C ARG A 161 -20.97 21.52 -2.03
N GLU A 162 -21.61 21.83 -0.91
CA GLU A 162 -21.14 22.83 0.06
C GLU A 162 -19.79 22.44 0.66
N LYS A 163 -19.60 21.16 1.02
CA LYS A 163 -18.32 20.69 1.57
C LYS A 163 -17.20 20.79 0.54
N ILE A 164 -17.49 20.45 -0.72
CA ILE A 164 -16.54 20.58 -1.84
C ILE A 164 -16.14 22.05 -2.00
N SER A 165 -17.11 22.97 -2.09
CA SER A 165 -16.79 24.38 -2.32
C SER A 165 -16.13 25.06 -1.12
N SER A 166 -16.50 24.65 0.11
CA SER A 166 -15.87 25.14 1.34
C SER A 166 -14.38 24.77 1.42
N VAL A 167 -14.01 23.57 0.98
CA VAL A 167 -12.60 23.11 1.04
C VAL A 167 -11.80 23.66 -0.14
N LEU A 168 -12.36 23.66 -1.35
CA LEU A 168 -11.66 24.15 -2.54
C LEU A 168 -11.60 25.68 -2.62
N GLY A 169 -12.51 26.39 -1.96
CA GLY A 169 -12.62 27.85 -2.04
C GLY A 169 -13.33 28.38 -3.29
N PHE A 170 -13.91 27.50 -4.12
CA PHE A 170 -14.69 27.87 -5.30
C PHE A 170 -15.74 26.80 -5.64
N VAL A 171 -16.69 27.15 -6.51
CA VAL A 171 -17.78 26.25 -6.90
C VAL A 171 -17.44 25.51 -8.19
N LEU A 172 -17.54 24.19 -8.15
CA LEU A 172 -17.47 23.33 -9.33
C LEU A 172 -18.88 23.05 -9.90
N ASP A 173 -18.92 22.83 -11.21
CA ASP A 173 -20.15 22.42 -11.90
C ASP A 173 -20.55 20.98 -11.51
N PRO A 174 -21.81 20.73 -11.12
CA PRO A 174 -22.27 19.40 -10.72
C PRO A 174 -22.10 18.31 -11.79
N SER A 175 -22.30 18.64 -13.07
CA SER A 175 -22.15 17.67 -14.16
C SER A 175 -20.68 17.29 -14.37
N TRP A 176 -19.77 18.25 -14.17
CA TRP A 176 -18.33 18.01 -14.19
C TRP A 176 -17.90 17.07 -13.07
N ILE A 177 -18.36 17.32 -11.83
CA ILE A 177 -18.07 16.47 -10.66
C ILE A 177 -18.48 15.02 -10.94
N GLU A 178 -19.70 14.81 -11.42
CA GLU A 178 -20.24 13.48 -11.71
C GLU A 178 -19.46 12.77 -12.83
N SER A 179 -19.07 13.52 -13.87
CA SER A 179 -18.25 12.98 -14.95
C SER A 179 -16.88 12.54 -14.44
N LYS A 180 -16.25 13.29 -13.53
CA LYS A 180 -14.93 12.94 -12.98
C LYS A 180 -14.99 11.73 -12.05
N PHE A 181 -16.00 11.63 -11.19
CA PHE A 181 -16.18 10.42 -10.39
C PHE A 181 -16.40 9.17 -11.26
N LYS A 182 -17.24 9.25 -12.30
CA LYS A 182 -17.41 8.15 -13.24
C LYS A 182 -16.13 7.79 -13.99
N PHE A 183 -15.36 8.80 -14.43
CA PHE A 183 -14.08 8.61 -15.11
C PHE A 183 -13.06 7.86 -14.23
N LEU A 184 -13.05 8.11 -12.92
CA LEU A 184 -12.21 7.41 -11.95
C LEU A 184 -12.72 6.01 -11.58
N GLY A 185 -13.84 5.57 -12.16
CA GLY A 185 -14.48 4.29 -11.83
C GLY A 185 -15.28 4.32 -10.52
N PHE A 186 -15.59 5.50 -9.98
CA PHE A 186 -16.36 5.62 -8.74
C PHE A 186 -17.85 5.40 -9.02
N ASN A 187 -18.50 4.59 -8.21
CA ASN A 187 -19.92 4.30 -8.35
C ASN A 187 -20.77 5.28 -7.52
N ILE A 188 -21.63 6.04 -8.19
CA ILE A 188 -22.57 6.96 -7.54
C ILE A 188 -23.86 6.19 -7.22
N THR A 189 -24.02 5.77 -5.97
CA THR A 189 -25.17 4.94 -5.55
C THR A 189 -26.43 5.75 -5.28
N LYS A 190 -26.28 6.97 -4.78
CA LYS A 190 -27.39 7.91 -4.56
C LYS A 190 -26.97 9.32 -4.94
N LYS A 191 -27.92 10.06 -5.50
CA LYS A 191 -27.78 11.46 -5.89
C LYS A 191 -28.99 12.24 -5.44
N ASN A 192 -28.74 13.33 -4.71
CA ASN A 192 -29.73 14.35 -4.40
C ASN A 192 -29.30 15.67 -5.07
N ASN A 193 -30.12 16.72 -4.98
CA ASN A 193 -29.81 18.01 -5.62
C ASN A 193 -28.45 18.62 -5.21
N ASN A 194 -27.98 18.35 -3.99
CA ASN A 194 -26.75 18.94 -3.44
C ASN A 194 -25.77 17.90 -2.85
N SER A 195 -25.98 16.59 -3.06
CA SER A 195 -25.12 15.56 -2.47
C SER A 195 -25.05 14.27 -3.28
N TRP A 196 -23.96 13.54 -3.08
CA TRP A 196 -23.69 12.24 -3.69
C TRP A 196 -23.27 11.23 -2.61
N ALA A 197 -23.70 9.98 -2.77
CA ALA A 197 -23.15 8.83 -2.06
C ALA A 197 -22.31 8.01 -3.04
N ILE A 198 -21.03 7.87 -2.74
CA ILE A 198 -20.02 7.38 -3.68
C ILE A 198 -19.31 6.16 -3.09
N ILE A 199 -19.23 5.08 -3.85
CA ILE A 199 -18.43 3.91 -3.52
C ILE A 199 -17.20 3.92 -4.46
N PRO A 200 -15.97 3.99 -3.92
CA PRO A 200 -14.76 3.90 -4.74
C PRO A 200 -14.58 2.47 -5.28
N PRO A 201 -13.81 2.26 -6.36
CA PRO A 201 -13.47 0.93 -6.84
C PRO A 201 -12.50 0.22 -5.88
N SER A 202 -12.45 -1.11 -5.96
CA SER A 202 -11.70 -1.97 -5.02
C SER A 202 -10.18 -1.78 -5.07
N PHE A 203 -9.63 -1.33 -6.19
CA PHE A 203 -8.21 -0.98 -6.31
C PHE A 203 -7.80 0.32 -5.60
N ARG A 204 -8.75 1.15 -5.11
CA ARG A 204 -8.46 2.40 -4.39
C ARG A 204 -8.50 2.20 -2.87
N PHE A 205 -7.32 2.02 -2.27
CA PHE A 205 -7.15 1.86 -0.83
C PHE A 205 -7.09 3.19 -0.05
N ASP A 206 -6.87 4.29 -0.77
CA ASP A 206 -6.67 5.66 -0.27
C ASP A 206 -7.97 6.48 -0.17
N ILE A 207 -9.09 6.00 -0.71
CA ILE A 207 -10.37 6.72 -0.70
C ILE A 207 -11.29 6.15 0.39
N ARG A 208 -11.43 6.88 1.50
CA ARG A 208 -12.20 6.45 2.69
C ARG A 208 -13.05 7.56 3.30
N ILE A 209 -12.70 8.82 3.10
CA ILE A 209 -13.39 9.97 3.67
C ILE A 209 -13.73 11.03 2.60
N PRO A 210 -14.64 11.98 2.89
CA PRO A 210 -15.01 13.01 1.92
C PRO A 210 -13.82 13.88 1.45
N ALA A 211 -12.78 14.05 2.28
CA ALA A 211 -11.60 14.82 1.89
C ALA A 211 -10.83 14.17 0.72
N ASP A 212 -10.78 12.84 0.66
CA ASP A 212 -10.07 12.11 -0.41
C ASP A 212 -10.79 12.31 -1.76
N LEU A 213 -12.13 12.35 -1.74
CA LEU A 213 -12.91 12.69 -2.94
C LEU A 213 -12.65 14.12 -3.41
N ILE A 214 -12.45 15.05 -2.49
CA ILE A 214 -12.15 16.46 -2.83
C ILE A 214 -10.74 16.58 -3.40
N GLU A 215 -9.78 15.84 -2.85
CA GLU A 215 -8.42 15.75 -3.39
C GLU A 215 -8.45 15.27 -4.84
N GLU A 216 -9.19 14.20 -5.14
CA GLU A 216 -9.31 13.69 -6.51
C GLU A 216 -9.91 14.72 -7.48
N LEU A 217 -10.91 15.49 -7.03
CA LEU A 217 -11.46 16.59 -7.83
C LEU A 217 -10.44 17.72 -8.02
N ALA A 218 -9.69 18.11 -6.98
CA ALA A 218 -8.63 19.11 -7.06
C ALA A 218 -7.52 18.68 -8.04
N ARG A 219 -7.09 17.42 -7.93
CA ARG A 219 -6.06 16.80 -8.76
C ARG A 219 -6.45 16.79 -10.23
N LEU A 220 -7.69 16.41 -10.55
CA LEU A 220 -8.21 16.39 -11.92
C LEU A 220 -8.54 17.79 -12.46
N TYR A 221 -8.86 18.75 -11.59
CA TYR A 221 -9.04 20.15 -11.99
C TYR A 221 -7.69 20.79 -12.35
N GLY A 222 -6.66 20.47 -11.55
CA GLY A 222 -5.31 21.00 -11.64
C GLY A 222 -5.07 22.03 -10.53
N TYR A 223 -4.10 21.74 -9.65
CA TYR A 223 -3.81 22.57 -8.48
C TYR A 223 -3.45 24.02 -8.86
N ASP A 224 -2.74 24.21 -9.95
CA ASP A 224 -2.34 25.55 -10.45
C ASP A 224 -3.53 26.42 -10.88
N LYS A 225 -4.70 25.81 -11.14
CA LYS A 225 -5.92 26.52 -11.52
C LYS A 225 -6.79 26.88 -10.31
N VAL A 226 -6.47 26.35 -9.13
CA VAL A 226 -7.22 26.64 -7.91
C VAL A 226 -6.99 28.13 -7.56
N PRO A 227 -8.06 28.92 -7.37
CA PRO A 227 -7.92 30.33 -7.05
C PRO A 227 -7.16 30.55 -5.74
N VAL A 228 -6.15 31.43 -5.78
CA VAL A 228 -5.41 31.83 -4.59
C VAL A 228 -6.23 32.87 -3.83
N GLN A 229 -6.57 32.57 -2.58
CA GLN A 229 -7.23 33.51 -1.66
C GLN A 229 -6.33 33.76 -0.45
N ARG A 230 -6.26 35.02 -0.02
CA ARG A 230 -5.58 35.35 1.24
C ARG A 230 -6.48 34.95 2.40
N ILE A 231 -5.89 34.35 3.42
CA ILE A 231 -6.59 34.03 4.66
C ILE A 231 -6.91 35.35 5.37
N SER A 232 -8.19 35.60 5.61
CA SER A 232 -8.65 36.71 6.45
C SER A 232 -8.73 36.22 7.88
N VAL A 233 -7.96 36.86 8.77
CA VAL A 233 -7.97 36.58 10.22
C VAL A 233 -8.14 37.91 10.94
N ASP A 234 -8.91 37.91 12.02
CA ASP A 234 -8.99 39.07 12.90
C ASP A 234 -7.61 39.31 13.55
N ALA A 235 -7.09 40.52 13.39
CA ALA A 235 -5.80 40.90 13.94
C ALA A 235 -5.93 41.11 15.46
N ASN A 236 -5.67 40.05 16.22
CA ASN A 236 -5.56 40.13 17.68
C ASN A 236 -4.13 40.52 18.06
N ILE A 237 -3.96 41.71 18.66
CA ILE A 237 -2.67 42.15 19.19
C ILE A 237 -2.40 41.36 20.48
N SER A 238 -1.46 40.42 20.44
CA SER A 238 -0.98 39.76 21.63
C SER A 238 -0.01 40.67 22.39
N GLN A 239 -0.23 40.81 23.69
CA GLN A 239 0.72 41.52 24.57
C GLN A 239 1.86 40.58 24.93
N THR A 240 3.09 41.01 24.68
CA THR A 240 4.29 40.32 25.17
C THR A 240 4.82 41.05 26.39
N SER A 241 5.25 40.31 27.42
CA SER A 241 5.84 40.93 28.62
C SER A 241 7.09 41.72 28.25
N GLN A 242 7.17 42.97 28.67
CA GLN A 242 8.35 43.82 28.48
C GLN A 242 9.60 43.27 29.19
N SER A 243 9.42 42.45 30.25
CA SER A 243 10.53 41.79 30.93
C SER A 243 11.11 40.59 30.17
N LYS A 244 10.47 40.16 29.07
CA LYS A 244 10.93 39.03 28.26
C LYS A 244 12.02 39.51 27.30
N VAL A 245 13.25 39.07 27.54
CA VAL A 245 14.37 39.25 26.61
C VAL A 245 14.30 38.15 25.55
N SER A 246 14.41 38.51 24.27
CA SER A 246 14.37 37.52 23.19
C SER A 246 15.74 36.85 23.00
N SER A 247 15.76 35.61 22.52
CA SER A 247 17.00 34.94 22.13
C SER A 247 17.75 35.73 21.06
N TYR A 248 17.04 36.45 20.18
CA TYR A 248 17.62 37.34 19.20
C TYR A 248 18.42 38.48 19.85
N ASP A 249 17.88 39.12 20.89
CA ASP A 249 18.58 40.20 21.60
C ASP A 249 19.86 39.69 22.28
N ILE A 250 19.81 38.48 22.85
CA ILE A 250 20.97 37.81 23.45
C ILE A 250 22.03 37.51 22.39
N LEU A 251 21.63 36.95 21.24
CA LEU A 251 22.54 36.66 20.13
C LEU A 251 23.19 37.94 19.59
N GLN A 252 22.42 39.03 19.41
CA GLN A 252 22.97 40.32 19.00
C GLN A 252 23.97 40.88 20.02
N ALA A 253 23.70 40.70 21.32
CA ALA A 253 24.63 41.10 22.36
C ALA A 253 25.96 40.30 22.35
N LEU A 254 25.94 39.04 21.88
CA LEU A 254 27.13 38.21 21.67
C LEU A 254 27.88 38.62 20.40
N VAL A 255 27.18 38.87 19.29
CA VAL A 255 27.77 39.37 18.04
C VAL A 255 28.49 40.70 18.25
N ASN A 256 27.86 41.64 18.97
CA ASN A 256 28.47 42.93 19.30
C ASN A 256 29.72 42.81 20.19
N ARG A 257 29.94 41.66 20.82
CA ARG A 257 31.14 41.34 21.59
C ARG A 257 32.18 40.53 20.79
N GLY A 258 31.99 40.35 19.49
CA GLY A 258 32.92 39.65 18.61
C GLY A 258 32.76 38.13 18.58
N TYR A 259 31.65 37.58 19.06
CA TYR A 259 31.34 36.15 18.91
C TYR A 259 30.73 35.86 17.54
N GLN A 260 31.07 34.71 16.97
CA GLN A 260 30.48 34.18 15.74
C GLN A 260 29.56 33.00 16.11
N GLU A 261 28.33 33.04 15.62
CA GLU A 261 27.39 31.92 15.78
C GLU A 261 27.84 30.72 14.92
N VAL A 262 27.77 29.52 15.51
CA VAL A 262 27.99 28.24 14.84
C VAL A 262 26.83 27.30 15.15
N ILE A 263 26.39 26.53 14.15
CA ILE A 263 25.38 25.48 14.31
C ILE A 263 26.08 24.14 14.08
N THR A 264 26.14 23.32 15.12
CA THR A 264 26.80 22.00 15.09
C THR A 264 25.77 20.89 15.07
N TYR A 265 26.23 19.66 14.81
CA TYR A 265 25.40 18.47 14.97
C TYR A 265 24.95 18.33 16.43
N SER A 266 23.69 17.93 16.62
CA SER A 266 23.14 17.66 17.96
C SER A 266 23.63 16.34 18.56
N PHE A 267 24.12 15.41 17.72
CA PHE A 267 24.78 14.20 18.16
C PHE A 267 26.30 14.34 18.00
N ILE A 268 27.00 13.99 19.06
CA ILE A 268 28.47 13.95 19.14
C ILE A 268 28.90 12.55 19.59
N SER A 269 30.18 12.22 19.47
CA SER A 269 30.66 10.95 20.01
C SER A 269 30.53 10.93 21.54
N ASN A 270 30.33 9.75 22.12
CA ASN A 270 30.28 9.60 23.58
C ASN A 270 31.56 10.14 24.24
N GLU A 271 32.72 9.92 23.62
CA GLU A 271 34.01 10.44 24.09
C GLU A 271 34.01 11.97 24.23
N TYR A 272 33.39 12.70 23.30
CA TYR A 272 33.25 14.16 23.42
C TYR A 272 32.11 14.58 24.34
N HIS A 273 31.09 13.74 24.53
CA HIS A 273 30.00 14.00 25.46
C HIS A 273 30.48 13.93 26.92
N ASP A 274 31.30 12.94 27.26
CA ASP A 274 31.83 12.75 28.62
C ASP A 274 32.81 13.86 29.06
N LEU A 275 33.26 14.72 28.13
CA LEU A 275 34.14 15.86 28.39
C LEU A 275 33.39 17.15 28.77
N ILE A 276 32.07 17.20 28.59
CA ILE A 276 31.20 18.36 28.85
C ILE A 276 30.49 18.18 30.19
#